data_AF-A0AAW8AI93-F1
#
_entry.id   AF-A0AAW8AI93-F1
#
_cell.length_a   1.000
_cell.length_b   1.000
_cell.length_c   1.000
_cell.angle_alpha   90.00
_cell.angle_beta   90.00
_cell.angle_gamma   90.00
#
_symmetry.space_group_name_H-M   'P 1'
#
loop_
_entity.id
_entity.type
_entity.pdbx_description
1 polymer ?
#
loop_
_entity_poly.entity_id
_entity_poly.type
_entity_poly.pdbx_seq_one_letter_code
_entity_poly.pdbx_strand_id
1 'polypeptide(L)'
;SVVHLKDVARIELGGENYNVVARINGKPASGLVIKLATGANALDTATAIKAKLAELQPDFPQGMKVVYPYDTTPFVKIAIHEVVKTLFEAIILVFLVMDLF
;
A
#
# COMPACT_ATOMS: atom_id res chain seq x y z
N SER A 1 -24.40 -22.27 46.49
CA SER A 1 -24.45 -22.49 45.04
C SER A 1 -23.47 -21.55 44.36
N VAL A 2 -22.61 -22.05 43.47
CA VAL A 2 -21.67 -21.22 42.71
C VAL A 2 -22.33 -20.87 41.38
N VAL A 3 -22.46 -19.57 41.08
CA VAL A 3 -22.95 -19.06 39.80
C VAL A 3 -21.75 -18.86 38.88
N HIS A 4 -21.85 -19.34 37.64
CA HIS A 4 -20.81 -19.19 36.62
C HIS A 4 -21.17 -18.04 35.67
N LEU A 5 -20.16 -17.44 35.01
CA LEU A 5 -20.37 -16.34 34.06
C LEU A 5 -21.32 -16.71 32.91
N LYS A 6 -21.29 -17.97 32.47
CA LYS A 6 -22.20 -18.53 31.45
C LYS A 6 -23.67 -18.53 31.87
N ASP A 7 -23.96 -18.45 33.17
CA ASP A 7 -25.33 -18.46 33.70
C ASP A 7 -25.97 -17.05 33.63
N VAL A 8 -25.14 -16.00 33.44
CA VAL A 8 -25.58 -14.58 33.45
C VAL A 8 -25.11 -13.77 32.24
N ALA A 9 -24.22 -14.31 31.40
CA ALA A 9 -23.67 -13.61 30.24
C ALA A 9 -23.41 -14.57 29.06
N ARG A 10 -23.39 -14.00 27.85
CA ARG A 10 -23.00 -14.66 26.60
C ARG A 10 -21.57 -14.28 26.26
N ILE A 11 -20.73 -15.30 26.05
CA ILE A 11 -19.30 -15.15 25.76
C ILE A 11 -19.08 -15.63 24.32
N GLU A 12 -18.57 -14.75 23.46
CA GLU A 12 -18.33 -15.03 22.04
C GLU A 12 -16.99 -14.47 21.61
N LEU A 13 -16.36 -15.12 20.63
CA LEU A 13 -15.26 -14.52 19.89
C LEU A 13 -15.86 -13.67 18.77
N GLY A 14 -15.66 -12.35 18.84
CA GLY A 14 -16.21 -11.41 17.86
C GLY A 14 -15.24 -10.27 17.55
N GLY A 15 -15.59 -9.45 16.58
CA GLY A 15 -14.91 -8.18 16.36
C GLY A 15 -15.13 -7.23 17.53
N GLU A 16 -14.11 -6.47 17.90
CA GLU A 16 -14.19 -5.45 18.95
C GLU A 16 -15.16 -4.32 18.57
N ASN A 17 -15.20 -3.96 17.28
CA ASN A 17 -16.01 -2.84 16.79
C ASN A 17 -16.62 -3.19 15.42
N TYR A 18 -17.96 -3.13 15.34
CA TYR A 18 -18.73 -3.39 14.13
C TYR A 18 -19.21 -2.12 13.41
N ASN A 19 -18.82 -0.94 13.89
CA ASN A 19 -19.22 0.33 13.28
C ASN A 19 -18.51 0.61 11.94
N VAL A 20 -17.44 -0.12 11.63
CA VAL A 20 -16.66 0.05 10.40
C VAL A 20 -16.80 -1.20 9.53
N VAL A 21 -17.44 -1.04 8.38
CA VAL A 21 -17.53 -2.09 7.36
C VAL A 21 -16.63 -1.71 6.20
N ALA A 22 -15.45 -2.33 6.11
CA ALA A 22 -14.55 -2.13 4.99
C ALA A 22 -15.03 -2.95 3.78
N ARG A 23 -15.16 -2.28 2.63
CA ARG A 23 -15.52 -2.89 1.34
C ARG A 23 -14.60 -2.38 0.25
N ILE A 24 -14.24 -3.26 -0.67
CA ILE A 24 -13.55 -2.90 -1.90
C ILE A 24 -14.38 -3.45 -3.06
N ASN A 25 -14.83 -2.57 -3.97
CA ASN A 25 -15.66 -2.94 -5.12
C ASN A 25 -16.89 -3.79 -4.73
N GLY A 26 -17.56 -3.42 -3.64
CA GLY A 26 -18.74 -4.12 -3.13
C GLY A 26 -18.46 -5.45 -2.40
N LYS A 27 -17.22 -5.93 -2.39
CA LYS A 27 -16.81 -7.17 -1.71
C LYS A 27 -16.31 -6.87 -0.28
N PRO A 28 -16.55 -7.77 0.70
CA PRO A 28 -15.96 -7.65 2.02
C PRO A 28 -14.44 -7.56 1.94
N ALA A 29 -13.86 -6.59 2.63
CA ALA A 29 -12.42 -6.40 2.69
C ALA A 29 -12.02 -6.03 4.11
N SER A 30 -10.74 -6.23 4.42
CA SER A 30 -10.12 -5.59 5.59
C SER A 30 -9.20 -4.49 5.09
N GLY A 31 -9.20 -3.35 5.78
CA GLY A 31 -8.36 -2.20 5.44
C GLY A 31 -7.17 -2.10 6.39
N LEU A 32 -5.99 -1.87 5.83
CA LEU A 32 -4.80 -1.48 6.58
C LEU A 32 -4.30 -0.14 6.04
N VAL A 33 -4.17 0.85 6.91
CA VAL A 33 -3.62 2.16 6.57
C VAL A 33 -2.18 2.20 7.03
N ILE A 34 -1.25 2.44 6.10
CA ILE A 34 0.17 2.59 6.41
C ILE A 34 0.52 4.07 6.37
N LYS A 35 0.91 4.61 7.52
CA LYS A 35 1.37 5.98 7.64
C LYS A 35 2.89 6.01 7.63
N LEU A 36 3.45 6.80 6.73
CA LEU A 36 4.90 7.01 6.64
C LEU A 36 5.38 7.73 7.91
N ALA A 37 6.49 7.26 8.48
CA ALA A 37 7.15 7.93 9.60
C ALA A 37 7.78 9.26 9.13
N THR A 38 7.86 10.24 10.03
CA THR A 38 8.49 11.53 9.73
C THR A 38 9.93 11.33 9.28
N GLY A 39 10.29 11.88 8.11
CA GLY A 39 11.64 11.78 7.55
C GLY A 39 11.96 10.45 6.84
N ALA A 40 11.03 9.48 6.80
CA ALA A 40 11.24 8.24 6.06
C ALA A 40 11.05 8.44 4.54
N ASN A 41 11.75 7.63 3.73
CA ASN A 41 11.62 7.65 2.29
C ASN A 41 10.36 6.87 1.85
N ALA A 42 9.46 7.53 1.11
CA ALA A 42 8.21 6.92 0.65
C ALA A 42 8.41 5.80 -0.38
N LEU A 43 9.36 5.95 -1.32
CA LEU A 43 9.64 4.96 -2.37
C LEU A 43 10.23 3.68 -1.79
N ASP A 44 11.20 3.83 -0.89
CA ASP A 44 11.86 2.69 -0.23
C ASP A 44 10.87 1.96 0.67
N THR A 45 10.08 2.71 1.44
CA THR A 45 9.06 2.14 2.33
C THR A 45 7.99 1.38 1.55
N ALA A 46 7.49 1.93 0.45
CA ALA A 46 6.50 1.23 -0.38
C ALA A 46 7.07 -0.05 -1.01
N THR A 47 8.34 -0.03 -1.41
CA THR A 47 9.03 -1.21 -1.94
C THR A 47 9.16 -2.29 -0.86
N ALA A 48 9.58 -1.91 0.34
CA ALA A 48 9.69 -2.82 1.48
C ALA A 48 8.34 -3.42 1.89
N ILE A 49 7.26 -2.62 1.88
CA ILE A 49 5.91 -3.10 2.16
C ILE A 49 5.48 -4.15 1.13
N LYS A 50 5.66 -3.87 -0.17
CA LYS A 50 5.30 -4.80 -1.24
C LYS A 50 6.10 -6.10 -1.14
N ALA A 51 7.39 -6.02 -0.83
CA ALA A 51 8.22 -7.19 -0.59
C ALA A 51 7.73 -8.00 0.61
N LYS A 52 7.45 -7.35 1.75
CA LYS A 52 6.95 -8.04 2.94
C LYS A 52 5.59 -8.69 2.72
N LEU A 53 4.70 -8.03 2.00
CA LEU A 53 3.40 -8.61 1.66
C LEU A 53 3.52 -9.79 0.71
N ALA A 54 4.46 -9.75 -0.24
CA ALA A 54 4.76 -10.89 -1.10
C ALA A 54 5.32 -12.09 -0.31
N GLU A 55 6.15 -11.84 0.71
CA GLU A 55 6.65 -12.88 1.61
C GLU A 55 5.55 -13.53 2.45
N LEU A 56 4.56 -12.74 2.89
CA LEU A 56 3.46 -13.21 3.75
C LEU A 56 2.29 -13.81 2.95
N GLN A 57 2.19 -13.48 1.66
CA GLN A 57 1.12 -13.93 0.79
C GLN A 57 0.92 -15.47 0.74
N PRO A 58 1.97 -16.32 0.82
CA PRO A 58 1.81 -17.78 0.86
C PRO A 58 1.06 -18.29 2.10
N ASP A 59 1.14 -17.57 3.22
CA ASP A 59 0.48 -17.95 4.48
C ASP A 59 -0.98 -17.49 4.54
N PHE A 60 -1.46 -16.80 3.51
CA PHE A 60 -2.81 -16.29 3.51
C PHE A 60 -3.85 -17.39 3.22
N PRO A 61 -5.04 -17.30 3.86
CA PRO A 61 -6.15 -18.19 3.56
C PRO A 61 -6.51 -18.15 2.06
N GLN A 62 -6.99 -19.30 1.54
CA GLN A 62 -7.42 -19.38 0.15
C GLN A 62 -8.48 -18.31 -0.18
N GLY A 63 -8.29 -17.62 -1.30
CA GLY A 63 -9.19 -16.56 -1.77
C GLY A 63 -8.87 -15.16 -1.25
N MET A 64 -7.92 -15.01 -0.33
CA MET A 64 -7.44 -13.69 0.10
C MET A 64 -6.53 -13.08 -0.97
N LYS A 65 -6.76 -11.82 -1.32
CA LYS A 65 -5.95 -11.05 -2.27
C LYS A 65 -5.60 -9.69 -1.67
N VAL A 66 -4.33 -9.32 -1.77
CA VAL A 66 -3.87 -7.98 -1.42
C VAL A 66 -4.12 -7.06 -2.61
N VAL A 67 -4.71 -5.91 -2.33
CA VAL A 67 -4.87 -4.83 -3.29
C VAL A 67 -4.35 -3.54 -2.68
N TYR A 68 -3.75 -2.68 -3.51
CA TYR A 68 -3.20 -1.40 -3.11
C TYR A 68 -4.07 -0.29 -3.72
N PRO A 69 -5.26 0.00 -3.15
CA PRO A 69 -6.20 0.93 -3.77
C PRO A 69 -5.70 2.38 -3.75
N TYR A 70 -4.81 2.71 -2.82
CA TYR A 70 -4.28 4.05 -2.63
C TYR A 70 -2.77 3.98 -2.40
N ASP A 71 -1.99 4.20 -3.46
CA ASP A 71 -0.52 4.24 -3.44
C ASP A 71 -0.05 5.44 -4.26
N THR A 72 0.64 6.37 -3.62
CA THR A 72 1.16 7.59 -4.26
C THR A 72 2.54 7.40 -4.88
N THR A 73 3.22 6.28 -4.62
CA THR A 73 4.58 6.02 -5.10
C THR A 73 4.73 5.82 -6.61
N PRO A 74 3.76 5.23 -7.34
CA PRO A 74 3.88 5.08 -8.79
C PRO A 74 3.96 6.44 -9.51
N PHE A 75 3.20 7.43 -9.04
CA PHE A 75 3.23 8.77 -9.61
C PHE A 75 4.61 9.42 -9.48
N VAL A 76 5.22 9.36 -8.28
CA VAL A 76 6.57 9.88 -8.04
C VAL A 76 7.60 9.19 -8.93
N LYS A 77 7.50 7.86 -9.08
CA LYS A 77 8.41 7.09 -9.94
C LYS A 77 8.31 7.50 -11.42
N ILE A 78 7.09 7.70 -11.93
CA ILE A 78 6.86 8.17 -13.30
C ILE A 78 7.40 9.59 -13.48
N ALA A 79 7.15 10.49 -12.52
CA ALA A 79 7.65 11.85 -12.57
C ALA A 79 9.19 11.90 -12.65
N ILE A 80 9.89 11.09 -11.84
CA ILE A 80 11.36 10.98 -11.90
C ILE A 80 11.81 10.48 -13.29
N HIS A 81 11.13 9.47 -13.83
CA HIS A 81 11.47 8.92 -15.15
C HIS A 81 11.33 9.97 -16.25
N GLU A 82 10.22 10.72 -16.27
CA GLU A 82 9.99 11.80 -17.24
C GLU A 82 11.02 12.93 -17.10
N VAL A 83 11.41 13.29 -15.87
CA VAL A 83 12.47 14.30 -15.66
C VAL A 83 13.81 13.83 -16.22
N VAL A 84 14.17 12.56 -16.02
CA VAL A 84 15.42 12.01 -16.57
C VAL A 84 15.39 11.94 -18.10
N LYS A 85 14.24 11.58 -18.68
CA LYS A 85 14.05 11.53 -20.13
C LYS A 85 14.18 12.92 -20.75
N THR A 86 13.48 13.91 -20.21
CA THR A 86 13.54 15.30 -20.70
C THR A 86 14.94 15.90 -20.56
N LEU A 87 15.67 15.57 -19.49
CA LEU A 87 17.07 15.95 -19.33
C LEU A 87 17.95 15.40 -20.47
N PHE A 88 17.78 14.12 -20.81
CA PHE A 88 18.54 13.49 -21.89
C PHE A 88 18.21 14.09 -23.27
N GLU A 89 16.93 14.34 -23.54
CA GLU A 89 16.48 15.06 -24.74
C GLU A 89 17.12 16.45 -24.84
N ALA A 90 17.15 17.19 -23.73
CA ALA A 90 17.78 18.52 -23.68
C ALA A 90 19.28 18.46 -24.00
N ILE A 91 20.02 17.49 -23.45
CA ILE A 91 21.46 17.31 -23.72
C ILE A 91 21.69 17.04 -25.20
N ILE A 92 20.91 16.15 -25.81
CA ILE A 92 21.02 15.85 -27.25
C ILE A 92 20.73 17.09 -28.08
N LEU A 93 19.66 17.82 -27.76
CA LEU A 93 19.28 19.03 -28.49
C LEU A 93 20.38 20.10 -28.42
N VAL A 94 20.98 20.31 -27.25
CA VAL A 94 22.10 21.26 -27.09
C VAL A 94 23.29 20.84 -27.95
N PHE A 95 23.64 19.55 -27.96
CA PHE A 95 24.73 19.03 -28.78
C PHE A 95 24.49 19.28 -30.28
N LEU A 96 23.28 18.97 -30.77
CA LEU A 96 22.91 19.18 -32.17
C LEU A 96 22.96 20.65 -32.59
N VAL A 97 22.55 21.57 -31.71
CA VAL A 97 22.61 23.01 -31.99
C VAL A 97 24.06 23.48 -32.09
N MET A 98 24.95 23.01 -31.22
CA MET A 98 26.37 23.41 -31.25
C MET A 98 27.15 22.84 -32.44
N ASP A 99 26.73 21.70 -33.01
CA ASP A 99 27.35 21.11 -34.20
C ASP A 99 26.90 21.82 -35.50
N LEU A 100 25.68 22.33 -35.53
CA LEU A 100 25.07 22.96 -36.71
C LEU A 100 25.53 24.41 -36.96
N PHE A 101 25.97 25.14 -35.92
CA PHE A 101 26.35 26.55 -35.96
C PHE A 101 27.84 26.76 -35.67
#